data_AF-A0A1B6IFF7-F1
#
_entry.id   AF-A0A1B6IFF7-F1
#
_cell.length_a   1.000
_cell.length_b   1.000
_cell.length_c   1.000
_cell.angle_alpha   90.00
_cell.angle_beta   90.00
_cell.angle_gamma   90.00
#
_symmetry.space_group_name_H-M   'P 1'
#
loop_
_entity.id
_entity.type
_entity.pdbx_description
1 polymer ?
#
loop_
_entity_poly.entity_id
_entity_poly.type
_entity_poly.pdbx_seq_one_letter_code
_entity_poly.pdbx_strand_id
1 'polypeptide(L)'
;VCLYKWECANQIGGLAINHDPNGAPKLLVAQPGGTIMKINPEIILGSEEGEEQIERNENPLLSSVEYHPLMVSRMRNPSISTEIITDVSEGPESTKEKGLPYVVATLDGTLMFVKNEEIIWSYQVDHQLFALSKLDVIGDGRDEIIACSWNGQTYILDQDKHSVRFHLEEPVSTFCAGLYTLKAGAAPSPCFIYVTFHNKVLVYYDIQIPKMLTTSLLANVKSNLDKKQLKQLYRWYLYGQPQARNPKVSE
;
A
#
# COMPACT_ATOMS: atom_id res chain seq x y z
N VAL A 1 36.81 5.95 -13.52
CA VAL A 1 35.48 5.78 -12.92
C VAL A 1 34.69 7.03 -13.24
N CYS A 2 33.74 6.97 -14.16
CA CYS A 2 32.82 8.10 -14.41
C CYS A 2 31.78 8.09 -13.30
N LEU A 3 31.64 9.21 -12.60
CA LEU A 3 30.62 9.43 -11.59
C LEU A 3 29.56 10.35 -12.19
N TYR A 4 28.35 9.84 -12.35
CA TYR A 4 27.21 10.66 -12.73
C TYR A 4 26.62 11.31 -11.48
N LYS A 5 26.36 12.62 -11.55
CA LYS A 5 25.77 13.40 -10.45
C LYS A 5 24.41 13.91 -10.89
N TRP A 6 23.37 13.55 -10.14
CA TRP A 6 22.06 14.18 -10.21
C TRP A 6 21.83 15.07 -8.99
N GLU A 7 21.16 16.19 -9.19
CA GLU A 7 20.85 17.15 -8.15
C GLU A 7 19.35 17.38 -8.11
N CYS A 8 18.75 17.21 -6.93
CA CYS A 8 17.34 17.49 -6.69
C CYS A 8 17.22 18.88 -6.07
N ALA A 9 16.32 19.71 -6.60
CA ALA A 9 16.18 21.09 -6.15
C ALA A 9 15.59 21.23 -4.73
N ASN A 10 14.85 20.21 -4.27
CA ASN A 10 14.13 20.24 -3.00
C ASN A 10 14.37 18.97 -2.17
N GLN A 11 13.81 18.95 -0.95
CA GLN A 11 13.88 17.81 -0.04
C GLN A 11 13.36 16.53 -0.72
N ILE A 12 14.20 15.51 -0.72
CA ILE A 12 13.81 14.16 -1.12
C ILE A 12 13.04 13.54 0.04
N GLY A 13 11.82 13.08 -0.20
CA GLY A 13 11.08 12.35 0.84
C GLY A 13 11.43 10.87 0.87
N GLY A 14 11.73 10.26 -0.28
CA GLY A 14 12.16 8.87 -0.35
C GLY A 14 12.93 8.52 -1.62
N LEU A 15 13.75 7.48 -1.52
CA LEU A 15 14.47 6.87 -2.63
C LEU A 15 14.11 5.39 -2.66
N ALA A 16 13.77 4.88 -3.83
CA ALA A 16 13.40 3.50 -3.99
C ALA A 16 13.82 2.96 -5.35
N ILE A 17 14.25 1.71 -5.40
CA ILE A 17 14.52 1.01 -6.65
C ILE A 17 13.22 0.31 -7.05
N ASN A 18 12.81 0.48 -8.29
CA ASN A 18 11.71 -0.28 -8.89
C ASN A 18 12.21 -1.03 -10.11
N HIS A 19 11.50 -2.08 -10.51
CA HIS A 19 11.85 -2.87 -11.69
C HIS A 19 10.80 -2.69 -12.77
N ASP A 20 11.26 -2.48 -14.00
CA ASP A 20 10.38 -2.45 -15.16
C ASP A 20 9.96 -3.87 -15.59
N PRO A 21 9.07 -4.02 -16.59
CA PRO A 21 8.65 -5.33 -17.09
C PRO A 21 9.77 -6.26 -17.55
N ASN A 22 10.91 -5.71 -17.97
CA ASN A 22 12.10 -6.46 -18.42
C ASN A 22 13.02 -6.81 -17.23
N GLY A 23 12.70 -6.35 -16.02
CA GLY A 23 13.51 -6.53 -14.82
C GLY A 23 14.66 -5.52 -14.69
N ALA A 24 14.70 -4.49 -15.55
CA ALA A 24 15.70 -3.44 -15.45
C ALA A 24 15.42 -2.55 -14.22
N PRO A 25 16.43 -2.28 -13.38
CA PRO A 25 16.26 -1.43 -12.21
C PRO A 25 16.14 0.03 -12.65
N LYS A 26 15.15 0.73 -12.09
CA LYS A 26 14.93 2.17 -12.22
C LYS A 26 14.97 2.80 -10.83
N LEU A 27 15.72 3.89 -10.68
CA LEU A 27 15.77 4.62 -9.41
C LEU A 27 14.65 5.65 -9.39
N LEU A 28 13.74 5.53 -8.43
CA LEU A 28 12.66 6.47 -8.19
C LEU A 28 13.00 7.37 -7.02
N VAL A 29 12.80 8.67 -7.21
CA VAL A 29 13.05 9.72 -6.22
C VAL A 29 11.75 10.47 -5.99
N ALA A 30 11.23 10.42 -4.75
CA ALA A 30 10.06 11.19 -4.38
C ALA A 30 10.46 12.66 -4.14
N GLN A 31 9.96 13.53 -5.02
CA GLN A 31 10.10 14.99 -4.94
C GLN A 31 8.82 15.60 -4.36
N PRO A 32 8.92 16.80 -3.75
CA PRO A 32 7.75 17.48 -3.22
C PRO A 32 6.67 17.73 -4.28
N GLY A 33 5.42 17.86 -3.84
CA GLY A 33 4.30 18.05 -4.75
C GLY A 33 3.91 16.78 -5.48
N GLY A 34 4.04 15.60 -4.85
CA GLY A 34 3.61 14.31 -5.41
C GLY A 34 4.31 13.96 -6.73
N THR A 35 5.52 14.47 -6.93
CA THR A 35 6.27 14.27 -8.17
C THR A 35 7.29 13.17 -7.99
N ILE A 36 7.37 12.25 -8.95
CA ILE A 36 8.40 11.20 -8.95
C ILE A 36 9.41 11.52 -10.05
N MET A 37 10.67 11.66 -9.66
CA MET A 37 11.80 11.72 -10.58
C MET A 37 12.33 10.30 -10.78
N LYS A 38 12.31 9.82 -12.01
CA LYS A 38 12.83 8.51 -12.42
C LYS A 38 14.21 8.69 -13.02
N ILE A 39 15.15 7.84 -12.66
CA ILE A 39 16.49 7.78 -13.25
C ILE A 39 16.65 6.39 -13.87
N ASN A 40 16.86 6.37 -15.19
CA ASN A 40 17.02 5.17 -16.01
C ASN A 40 18.51 4.87 -16.23
N PRO A 41 19.10 3.89 -15.50
CA PRO A 41 20.52 3.58 -15.60
C PRO A 41 20.92 2.97 -16.95
N GLU A 42 20.02 2.30 -17.66
CA GLU A 42 20.33 1.65 -18.95
C GLU A 42 20.70 2.64 -20.06
N ILE A 43 20.04 3.81 -20.08
CA ILE A 43 20.36 4.92 -20.98
C ILE A 43 21.80 5.43 -20.73
N ILE A 44 22.32 5.22 -19.52
CA ILE A 44 23.64 5.71 -19.11
C ILE A 44 24.73 4.65 -19.34
N LEU A 45 24.38 3.37 -19.21
CA LEU A 45 25.30 2.25 -19.31
C LEU A 45 25.44 1.67 -20.73
N GLY A 46 24.61 2.13 -21.68
CA GLY A 46 24.71 1.77 -23.10
C GLY A 46 24.16 0.37 -23.40
N SER A 47 22.86 0.17 -23.23
CA SER A 47 22.15 -0.97 -23.83
C SER A 47 21.83 -0.72 -25.31
N GLU A 48 21.66 -1.76 -26.12
CA GLU A 48 21.34 -1.66 -27.57
C GLU A 48 20.09 -0.79 -27.82
N GLU A 49 19.11 -0.77 -26.91
CA GLU A 49 17.93 0.13 -26.95
C GLU A 49 18.25 1.58 -26.52
N GLY A 50 19.25 1.77 -25.65
CA GLY A 50 19.74 3.07 -25.22
C GLY A 50 20.52 3.81 -26.32
N GLU A 51 21.22 3.08 -27.20
CA GLU A 51 21.98 3.64 -28.33
C GLU A 51 21.07 4.37 -29.33
N GLU A 52 19.89 3.84 -29.66
CA GLU A 52 18.92 4.50 -30.56
C GLU A 52 18.34 5.81 -29.98
N GLN A 53 18.19 5.91 -28.65
CA GLN A 53 17.73 7.13 -27.99
C GLN A 53 18.84 8.17 -27.81
N ILE A 54 20.09 7.71 -27.66
CA ILE A 54 21.29 8.55 -27.56
C ILE A 54 21.57 9.24 -28.91
N GLU A 55 21.40 8.55 -30.04
CA GLU A 55 21.65 9.14 -31.37
C GLU A 55 20.70 10.31 -31.72
N ARG A 56 19.55 10.43 -31.05
CA ARG A 56 18.56 11.49 -31.30
C ARG A 56 18.70 12.71 -30.41
N ASN A 57 19.46 12.66 -29.32
CA ASN A 57 19.53 13.73 -28.32
C ASN A 57 20.97 14.19 -28.09
N GLU A 58 21.20 15.51 -28.14
CA GLU A 58 22.52 16.11 -27.93
C GLU A 58 23.08 15.92 -26.50
N ASN A 59 22.31 15.38 -25.54
CA ASN A 59 22.75 15.06 -24.18
C ASN A 59 22.06 13.80 -23.58
N PRO A 60 22.73 12.63 -23.53
CA PRO A 60 22.21 11.37 -22.98
C PRO A 60 21.76 11.43 -21.52
N LEU A 61 22.34 12.37 -20.76
CA LEU A 61 22.04 12.54 -19.33
C LEU A 61 20.67 13.16 -19.10
N LEU A 62 20.18 13.99 -20.02
CA LEU A 62 18.86 14.60 -19.93
C LEU A 62 17.75 13.60 -20.26
N SER A 63 17.98 12.63 -21.16
CA SER A 63 17.02 11.56 -21.45
C SER A 63 16.98 10.49 -20.36
N SER A 64 18.01 10.37 -19.53
CA SER A 64 18.05 9.42 -18.40
C SER A 64 17.09 9.77 -17.26
N VAL A 65 16.59 11.01 -17.22
CA VAL A 65 15.73 11.51 -16.14
C VAL A 65 14.35 11.86 -16.65
N GLU A 66 13.33 11.27 -16.04
CA GLU A 66 11.92 11.54 -16.35
C GLU A 66 11.20 12.04 -15.10
N TYR A 67 10.44 13.14 -15.23
CA TYR A 67 9.59 13.64 -14.15
C TYR A 67 8.15 13.24 -14.41
N HIS A 68 7.55 12.51 -13.47
CA HIS A 68 6.17 12.08 -13.54
C HIS A 68 5.37 12.81 -12.45
N PRO A 69 4.75 13.96 -12.77
CA PRO A 69 3.85 14.63 -11.84
C PRO A 69 2.56 13.82 -11.78
N LEU A 70 2.29 13.20 -10.63
CA LEU A 70 1.06 12.44 -10.43
C LEU A 70 -0.09 13.43 -10.15
N MET A 71 -0.54 14.14 -11.20
CA MET A 71 -1.50 15.23 -11.14
C MET A 71 -2.89 14.79 -10.68
N VAL A 72 -3.06 14.56 -9.38
CA VAL A 72 -4.37 14.46 -8.75
C VAL A 72 -4.84 15.87 -8.41
N SER A 73 -6.11 16.16 -8.70
CA SER A 73 -6.75 17.48 -8.80
C SER A 73 -6.72 18.37 -7.53
N ARG A 74 -5.95 17.98 -6.51
CA ARG A 74 -5.81 18.66 -5.22
C ARG A 74 -4.37 18.72 -4.69
N MET A 75 -3.33 18.64 -5.53
CA MET A 75 -1.99 19.06 -5.10
C MET A 75 -1.95 20.57 -4.91
N ARG A 76 -2.52 21.04 -3.79
CA ARG A 76 -2.71 22.45 -3.44
C ARG A 76 -1.41 23.11 -3.02
N ASN A 77 -0.37 22.33 -2.76
CA ASN A 77 0.94 22.84 -2.39
C ASN A 77 2.07 22.05 -3.09
N PRO A 78 2.79 22.65 -4.04
CA PRO A 78 3.93 22.02 -4.71
C PRO A 78 5.11 21.73 -3.75
N SER A 79 5.09 22.27 -2.53
CA SER A 79 6.12 22.00 -1.51
C SER A 79 5.76 20.86 -0.55
N ILE A 80 4.65 20.14 -0.77
CA ILE A 80 4.24 19.07 0.15
C ILE A 80 5.20 17.89 0.07
N SER A 81 5.66 17.36 1.22
CA SER A 81 6.55 16.20 1.21
C SER A 81 5.85 14.97 0.67
N THR A 82 6.63 14.09 0.05
CA THR A 82 6.15 12.92 -0.69
C THR A 82 7.00 11.72 -0.32
N GLU A 83 6.37 10.66 0.14
CA GLU A 83 6.96 9.35 0.44
C GLU A 83 6.70 8.38 -0.70
N ILE A 84 7.59 7.42 -0.88
CA ILE A 84 7.46 6.37 -1.91
C ILE A 84 7.86 5.00 -1.35
N ILE A 85 7.12 3.98 -1.75
CA ILE A 85 7.48 2.56 -1.59
C ILE A 85 7.35 1.87 -2.94
N THR A 86 8.22 0.91 -3.24
CA THR A 86 8.27 0.18 -4.51
C THR A 86 8.19 -1.32 -4.28
N ASP A 87 8.24 -2.09 -5.38
CA ASP A 87 8.27 -3.54 -5.37
C ASP A 87 7.09 -4.14 -4.57
N VAL A 88 5.90 -3.54 -4.65
CA VAL A 88 4.71 -4.03 -3.95
C VAL A 88 4.33 -5.40 -4.51
N SER A 89 4.38 -6.43 -3.67
CA SER A 89 4.12 -7.81 -4.09
C SER A 89 2.66 -7.98 -4.51
N GLU A 90 2.40 -8.40 -5.74
CA GLU A 90 1.06 -8.79 -6.21
C GLU A 90 0.78 -10.29 -5.98
N GLY A 91 1.61 -10.96 -5.17
CA GLY A 91 1.46 -12.37 -4.84
C GLY A 91 2.10 -13.33 -5.85
N PRO A 92 2.02 -14.64 -5.57
CA PRO A 92 2.69 -15.69 -6.34
C PRO A 92 2.13 -15.88 -7.76
N GLU A 93 0.89 -15.46 -8.01
CA GLU A 93 0.24 -15.55 -9.32
C GLU A 93 0.58 -14.38 -10.26
N SER A 94 1.35 -13.39 -9.77
CA SER A 94 1.71 -12.22 -10.57
C SER A 94 2.65 -12.59 -11.72
N THR A 95 2.26 -12.25 -12.95
CA THR A 95 3.16 -12.35 -14.10
C THR A 95 4.13 -11.17 -14.05
N LYS A 96 5.44 -11.48 -13.99
CA LYS A 96 6.52 -10.49 -13.98
C LYS A 96 6.51 -9.53 -15.18
N GLU A 97 5.73 -9.86 -16.22
CA GLU A 97 5.59 -9.11 -17.47
C GLU A 97 4.97 -7.70 -17.32
N LYS A 98 4.50 -7.29 -16.14
CA LYS A 98 3.77 -6.03 -15.96
C LYS A 98 4.44 -5.00 -15.04
N GLY A 99 5.74 -5.11 -14.77
CA GLY A 99 6.47 -4.20 -13.89
C GLY A 99 5.93 -4.21 -12.45
N LEU A 100 6.77 -3.88 -11.48
CA LEU A 100 6.32 -3.91 -10.09
C LEU A 100 5.57 -2.61 -9.73
N PRO A 101 4.39 -2.71 -9.07
CA PRO A 101 3.68 -1.54 -8.60
C PRO A 101 4.47 -0.79 -7.52
N TYR A 102 4.20 0.50 -7.43
CA TYR A 102 4.73 1.37 -6.39
C TYR A 102 3.61 2.27 -5.83
N VAL A 103 3.81 2.75 -4.61
CA VAL A 103 2.85 3.62 -3.93
C VAL A 103 3.52 4.93 -3.61
N VAL A 104 2.78 6.00 -3.80
CA VAL A 104 3.18 7.35 -3.42
C VAL A 104 2.21 7.85 -2.35
N ALA A 105 2.75 8.40 -1.28
CA ALA A 105 1.98 9.08 -0.25
C ALA A 105 2.45 10.53 -0.14
N THR A 106 1.53 11.45 0.08
CA THR A 106 1.85 12.85 0.32
C THR A 106 1.42 13.23 1.73
N LEU A 107 2.13 14.20 2.32
CA LEU A 107 1.84 14.65 3.67
C LEU A 107 0.46 15.29 3.85
N ASP A 108 -0.21 15.70 2.76
CA ASP A 108 -1.58 16.21 2.82
C ASP A 108 -2.65 15.10 2.83
N GLY A 109 -2.26 13.83 2.83
CA GLY A 109 -3.16 12.69 2.93
C GLY A 109 -3.55 12.07 1.60
N THR A 110 -2.87 12.37 0.50
CA THR A 110 -3.10 11.69 -0.78
C THR A 110 -2.26 10.42 -0.88
N LEU A 111 -2.90 9.27 -1.08
CA LEU A 111 -2.27 7.98 -1.43
C LEU A 111 -2.55 7.66 -2.90
N MET A 112 -1.55 7.13 -3.60
CA MET A 112 -1.66 6.73 -5.00
C MET A 112 -0.98 5.39 -5.20
N PHE A 113 -1.70 4.43 -5.78
CA PHE A 113 -1.15 3.16 -6.24
C PHE A 113 -0.91 3.25 -7.74
N VAL A 114 0.33 3.05 -8.15
CA VAL A 114 0.80 3.28 -9.51
C VAL A 114 1.41 1.99 -10.06
N LYS A 115 1.02 1.64 -11.28
CA LYS A 115 1.53 0.45 -11.99
C LYS A 115 1.65 0.79 -13.46
N ASN A 116 2.76 0.42 -14.09
CA ASN A 116 3.05 0.76 -15.50
C ASN A 116 2.82 2.24 -15.81
N GLU A 117 3.27 3.11 -14.91
CA GLU A 117 3.17 4.57 -15.08
C GLU A 117 1.73 5.12 -15.02
N GLU A 118 0.73 4.26 -14.81
CA GLU A 118 -0.66 4.65 -14.65
C GLU A 118 -1.07 4.63 -13.17
N ILE A 119 -1.79 5.67 -12.74
CA ILE A 119 -2.42 5.70 -11.43
C ILE A 119 -3.63 4.76 -11.47
N ILE A 120 -3.49 3.58 -10.88
CA ILE A 120 -4.57 2.59 -10.78
C ILE A 120 -5.67 3.11 -9.86
N TRP A 121 -5.27 3.69 -8.72
CA TRP A 121 -6.20 4.41 -7.87
C TRP A 121 -5.50 5.50 -7.06
N SER A 122 -6.31 6.50 -6.68
CA SER A 122 -5.97 7.49 -5.67
C SER A 122 -6.98 7.42 -4.51
N TYR A 123 -6.47 7.54 -3.28
CA TYR A 123 -7.23 7.51 -2.04
C TYR A 123 -6.84 8.72 -1.19
N GLN A 124 -7.80 9.62 -0.96
CA GLN A 124 -7.60 10.81 -0.14
C GLN A 124 -8.06 10.55 1.29
N VAL A 125 -7.21 10.88 2.25
CA VAL A 125 -7.56 10.94 3.67
C VAL A 125 -7.48 12.37 4.18
N ASP A 126 -8.11 12.59 5.34
CA ASP A 126 -8.15 13.88 6.03
C ASP A 126 -7.01 14.04 7.06
N HIS A 127 -6.01 13.16 7.00
CA HIS A 127 -4.91 13.11 7.97
C HIS A 127 -3.55 13.25 7.29
N GLN A 128 -2.60 13.83 8.02
CA GLN A 128 -1.25 14.05 7.53
C GLN A 128 -0.44 12.76 7.59
N LEU A 129 -0.28 12.10 6.44
CA LEU A 129 0.46 10.84 6.31
C LEU A 129 1.96 11.11 6.25
N PHE A 130 2.74 10.53 7.15
CA PHE A 130 4.18 10.80 7.25
C PHE A 130 5.04 9.55 7.13
N ALA A 131 4.45 8.38 7.27
CA ALA A 131 5.14 7.11 7.12
C ALA A 131 4.35 6.21 6.19
N LEU A 132 5.07 5.53 5.32
CA LEU A 132 4.55 4.59 4.34
C LEU A 132 5.35 3.29 4.43
N SER A 133 4.66 2.16 4.42
CA SER A 133 5.27 0.84 4.48
C SER A 133 4.42 -0.15 3.69
N LYS A 134 5.03 -1.27 3.29
CA LYS A 134 4.34 -2.41 2.66
C LYS A 134 4.56 -3.66 3.51
N LEU A 135 3.49 -4.42 3.74
CA LEU A 135 3.56 -5.66 4.50
C LEU A 135 2.33 -6.52 4.21
N ASP A 136 2.54 -7.78 3.89
CA ASP A 136 1.48 -8.80 3.86
C ASP A 136 0.97 -9.07 5.29
N VAL A 137 -0.18 -8.48 5.62
CA VAL A 137 -0.89 -8.64 6.91
C VAL A 137 -2.12 -9.55 6.77
N ILE A 138 -2.50 -9.91 5.55
CA ILE A 138 -3.61 -10.85 5.28
C ILE A 138 -3.09 -12.30 5.20
N GLY A 139 -1.84 -12.48 4.76
CA GLY A 139 -1.18 -13.77 4.54
C GLY A 139 -1.50 -14.40 3.18
N ASP A 140 -1.87 -13.60 2.18
CA ASP A 140 -2.17 -14.09 0.82
C ASP A 140 -0.97 -13.93 -0.15
N GLY A 141 0.16 -13.42 0.34
CA GLY A 141 1.37 -13.12 -0.44
C GLY A 141 1.32 -11.78 -1.16
N ARG A 142 0.21 -11.05 -1.10
CA ARG A 142 0.10 -9.68 -1.62
C ARG A 142 0.45 -8.71 -0.49
N ASP A 143 1.19 -7.66 -0.85
CA ASP A 143 1.53 -6.62 0.11
C ASP A 143 0.34 -5.67 0.30
N GLU A 144 -0.04 -5.41 1.55
CA GLU A 144 -0.88 -4.27 1.91
C GLU A 144 -0.05 -2.99 2.06
N ILE A 145 -0.67 -1.87 1.70
CA ILE A 145 -0.16 -0.53 1.86
C ILE A 145 -0.52 -0.03 3.26
N ILE A 146 0.49 0.30 4.06
CA ILE A 146 0.31 0.81 5.42
C ILE A 146 0.79 2.25 5.47
N ALA A 147 -0.13 3.17 5.73
CA ALA A 147 0.16 4.59 5.84
C ALA A 147 -0.21 5.11 7.23
N CYS A 148 0.77 5.63 7.97
CA CYS A 148 0.57 6.17 9.30
C CYS A 148 0.59 7.69 9.30
N SER A 149 -0.28 8.28 10.11
CA SER A 149 -0.40 9.72 10.31
C SER A 149 0.10 10.16 11.68
N TRP A 150 0.44 11.44 11.80
CA TRP A 150 0.96 12.03 13.03
C TRP A 150 0.03 11.91 14.24
N ASN A 151 -1.28 11.80 14.03
CA ASN A 151 -2.27 11.65 15.13
C ASN A 151 -2.54 10.18 15.50
N GLY A 152 -1.77 9.24 14.95
CA GLY A 152 -1.93 7.82 15.24
C GLY A 152 -3.08 7.14 14.51
N GLN A 153 -3.60 7.72 13.43
CA GLN A 153 -4.42 6.97 12.46
C GLN A 153 -3.49 6.21 11.51
N THR A 154 -3.69 4.90 11.41
CA THR A 154 -2.99 4.02 10.48
C THR A 154 -4.01 3.44 9.50
N TYR A 155 -3.79 3.74 8.23
CA TYR A 155 -4.56 3.22 7.11
C TYR A 155 -3.86 1.99 6.54
N ILE A 156 -4.62 0.93 6.33
CA ILE A 156 -4.14 -0.33 5.77
C ILE A 156 -5.01 -0.57 4.54
N LEU A 157 -4.41 -0.52 3.36
CA LEU A 157 -5.12 -0.68 2.10
C LEU A 157 -4.60 -1.89 1.34
N ASP A 158 -5.49 -2.63 0.70
CA ASP A 158 -5.08 -3.58 -0.33
C ASP A 158 -4.89 -2.89 -1.68
N GLN A 159 -4.42 -3.66 -2.65
CA GLN A 159 -4.21 -3.19 -4.02
C GLN A 159 -5.54 -2.92 -4.76
N ASP A 160 -6.63 -3.46 -4.24
CA ASP A 160 -8.00 -3.28 -4.74
C ASP A 160 -8.71 -2.06 -4.12
N LYS A 161 -7.98 -1.23 -3.33
CA LYS A 161 -8.46 0.00 -2.66
C LYS A 161 -9.46 -0.24 -1.51
N HIS A 162 -9.57 -1.46 -0.99
CA HIS A 162 -10.26 -1.68 0.29
C HIS A 162 -9.38 -1.21 1.43
N SER A 163 -9.99 -0.67 2.49
CA SER A 163 -9.25 -0.04 3.58
C SER A 163 -9.74 -0.47 4.94
N VAL A 164 -8.81 -0.82 5.83
CA VAL A 164 -9.00 -0.93 7.27
C VAL A 164 -8.27 0.23 7.94
N ARG A 165 -8.85 0.77 9.01
CA ARG A 165 -8.24 1.86 9.79
C ARG A 165 -8.07 1.44 11.23
N PHE A 166 -6.86 1.59 11.74
CA PHE A 166 -6.52 1.42 13.14
C PHE A 166 -6.19 2.79 13.74
N HIS A 167 -6.63 3.04 14.98
CA HIS A 167 -6.31 4.27 15.70
C HIS A 167 -5.60 3.96 17.00
N LEU A 168 -4.36 4.45 17.14
CA LEU A 168 -3.56 4.31 18.35
C LEU A 168 -4.06 5.20 19.50
N GLU A 169 -4.82 6.24 19.20
CA GLU A 169 -5.25 7.29 20.15
C GLU A 169 -4.09 8.06 20.81
N GLU A 170 -2.87 7.94 20.27
CA GLU A 170 -1.71 8.74 20.67
C GLU A 170 -1.00 9.34 19.45
N PRO A 171 -0.45 10.57 19.57
CA PRO A 171 0.41 11.14 18.53
C PRO A 171 1.67 10.30 18.31
N VAL A 172 1.96 10.03 17.04
CA VAL A 172 3.07 9.15 16.61
C VAL A 172 4.17 10.01 16.02
N SER A 173 5.40 9.84 16.51
CA SER A 173 6.58 10.52 15.98
C SER A 173 7.33 9.69 14.94
N THR A 174 7.24 8.36 15.03
CA THR A 174 7.86 7.43 14.09
C THR A 174 7.03 6.16 13.98
N PHE A 175 6.90 5.64 12.77
CA PHE A 175 6.18 4.40 12.50
C PHE A 175 7.00 3.52 11.58
N CYS A 176 6.95 2.21 11.81
CA CYS A 176 7.50 1.20 10.91
C CYS A 176 6.61 -0.05 10.92
N ALA A 177 6.41 -0.67 9.76
CA ALA A 177 5.83 -1.98 9.64
C ALA A 177 6.83 -2.94 8.99
N GLY A 178 6.84 -4.19 9.43
CA GLY A 178 7.73 -5.19 8.86
C GLY A 178 7.60 -6.56 9.51
N LEU A 179 8.39 -7.50 9.01
CA LEU A 179 8.53 -8.85 9.55
C LEU A 179 9.65 -8.89 10.58
N TYR A 180 9.33 -9.22 11.83
CA TYR A 180 10.29 -9.24 12.94
C TYR A 180 10.25 -10.59 13.67
N THR A 181 11.39 -11.00 14.22
CA THR A 181 11.51 -12.19 15.07
C THR A 181 12.44 -11.92 16.23
N LEU A 182 12.14 -12.51 17.39
CA LEU A 182 13.00 -12.45 18.58
C LEU A 182 13.93 -13.67 18.69
N LYS A 183 13.68 -14.72 17.90
CA LYS A 183 14.40 -16.00 17.97
C LYS A 183 15.06 -16.30 16.65
N ALA A 184 16.38 -16.56 16.70
CA ALA A 184 17.11 -17.04 15.54
C ALA A 184 16.48 -18.35 15.03
N GLY A 185 16.15 -18.40 13.73
CA GLY A 185 15.54 -19.56 13.07
C GLY A 185 14.02 -19.69 13.23
N ALA A 186 13.34 -18.81 13.98
CA ALA A 186 11.89 -18.78 14.00
C ALA A 186 11.34 -17.96 12.83
N ALA A 187 10.15 -18.33 12.34
CA ALA A 187 9.44 -17.56 11.34
C ALA A 187 9.14 -16.15 11.88
N PRO A 188 9.41 -15.08 11.10
CA PRO A 188 9.10 -13.73 11.54
C PRO A 188 7.59 -13.47 11.48
N SER A 189 7.13 -12.60 12.36
CA SER A 189 5.73 -12.18 12.43
C SER A 189 5.57 -10.75 11.92
N PRO A 190 4.46 -10.43 11.24
CA PRO A 190 4.13 -9.06 10.87
C PRO A 190 3.92 -8.22 12.14
N CYS A 191 4.63 -7.10 12.23
CA CYS A 191 4.55 -6.19 13.37
C CYS A 191 4.42 -4.74 12.92
N PHE A 192 3.68 -3.97 13.72
CA PHE A 192 3.65 -2.50 13.67
C PHE A 192 4.37 -1.95 14.89
N ILE A 193 5.32 -1.06 14.62
CA ILE A 193 6.13 -0.39 15.64
C ILE A 193 5.79 1.09 15.61
N TYR A 194 5.25 1.58 16.72
CA TYR A 194 4.94 2.98 16.93
C TYR A 194 5.90 3.56 17.95
N VAL A 195 6.50 4.70 17.64
CA VAL A 195 7.16 5.56 18.62
C VAL A 195 6.28 6.78 18.80
N THR A 196 5.87 7.06 20.04
CA THR A 196 4.98 8.18 20.35
C THR A 196 5.77 9.39 20.85
N PHE A 197 5.19 10.58 20.71
CA PHE A 197 5.77 11.80 21.30
C PHE A 197 5.84 11.79 22.83
N HIS A 198 5.22 10.79 23.47
CA HIS A 198 5.29 10.55 24.91
C HIS A 198 6.41 9.57 25.30
N ASN A 199 7.42 9.39 24.44
CA ASN A 199 8.57 8.51 24.66
C ASN A 199 8.19 7.04 24.90
N LYS A 200 7.10 6.56 24.28
CA LYS A 200 6.72 5.13 24.31
C LYS A 200 7.07 4.48 22.98
N VAL A 201 7.61 3.26 23.06
CA VAL A 201 7.73 2.36 21.90
C VAL A 201 6.70 1.26 22.08
N LEU A 202 5.73 1.20 21.16
CA LEU A 202 4.64 0.23 21.17
C LEU A 202 4.83 -0.74 20.00
N VAL A 203 4.85 -2.03 20.31
CA VAL A 203 5.01 -3.10 19.33
C VAL A 203 3.73 -3.92 19.33
N TYR A 204 2.98 -3.84 18.23
CA TYR A 204 1.90 -4.76 17.93
C TYR A 204 2.50 -5.87 17.08
N TYR A 205 2.47 -7.10 17.59
CA TYR A 205 3.06 -8.26 16.93
C TYR A 205 1.97 -9.25 16.50
N ASP A 206 2.32 -10.12 15.55
CA ASP A 206 1.41 -11.14 14.98
C ASP A 206 0.12 -10.51 14.45
N ILE A 207 0.28 -9.43 13.69
CA ILE A 207 -0.83 -8.69 13.09
C ILE A 207 -1.41 -9.52 11.95
N GLN A 208 -2.65 -9.95 12.10
CA GLN A 208 -3.37 -10.70 11.09
C GLN A 208 -4.73 -10.05 10.82
N ILE A 209 -4.97 -9.68 9.56
CA ILE A 209 -6.26 -9.16 9.11
C ILE A 209 -6.95 -10.28 8.31
N PRO A 210 -8.03 -10.88 8.83
CA PRO A 210 -8.64 -12.03 8.18
C PRO A 210 -9.14 -11.74 6.75
N LYS A 211 -9.75 -10.56 6.56
CA LYS A 211 -10.25 -10.03 5.28
C LYS A 211 -10.36 -8.52 5.35
N MET A 212 -10.03 -7.84 4.25
CA MET A 212 -10.27 -6.40 4.09
C MET A 212 -11.75 -6.05 3.97
N LEU A 213 -12.53 -6.97 3.36
CA LEU A 213 -13.95 -6.78 3.12
C LEU A 213 -14.79 -7.47 4.18
N THR A 214 -15.78 -6.74 4.69
CA THR A 214 -16.86 -7.34 5.47
C THR A 214 -17.77 -8.12 4.53
N THR A 215 -17.85 -9.43 4.70
CA THR A 215 -18.85 -10.23 3.98
C THR A 215 -20.15 -10.26 4.77
N SER A 216 -21.27 -9.98 4.10
CA SER A 216 -22.57 -10.21 4.73
C SER A 216 -22.70 -11.70 5.05
N LEU A 217 -23.35 -12.04 6.16
CA LEU A 217 -23.66 -13.42 6.51
C LEU A 217 -24.30 -14.17 5.33
N LEU A 218 -25.15 -13.48 4.58
CA LEU A 218 -25.84 -14.01 3.40
C LEU A 218 -24.90 -14.32 2.24
N ALA A 219 -23.87 -13.52 2.01
CA ALA A 219 -22.88 -13.81 0.98
C ALA A 219 -22.11 -15.10 1.30
N ASN A 220 -21.74 -15.31 2.57
CA ASN A 220 -21.07 -16.54 3.01
C ASN A 220 -22.01 -17.77 3.02
N VAL A 221 -23.31 -17.58 3.27
CA VAL A 221 -24.29 -18.66 3.42
C VAL A 221 -24.89 -19.07 2.07
N LYS A 222 -25.09 -18.13 1.13
CA LYS A 222 -25.71 -18.40 -0.19
C LYS A 222 -24.92 -19.41 -1.03
N SER A 223 -23.60 -19.52 -0.85
CA SER A 223 -22.79 -20.51 -1.55
C SER A 223 -23.07 -21.95 -1.08
N ASN A 224 -23.66 -22.13 0.11
CA ASN A 224 -23.75 -23.43 0.78
C ASN A 224 -25.19 -23.86 1.13
N LEU A 225 -26.21 -23.00 1.00
CA LEU A 225 -27.58 -23.31 1.42
C LEU A 225 -28.64 -23.05 0.34
N ASP A 226 -29.59 -23.98 0.24
CA ASP A 226 -30.76 -23.87 -0.64
C ASP A 226 -31.71 -22.75 -0.19
N LYS A 227 -32.49 -22.21 -1.14
CA LYS A 227 -33.46 -21.11 -0.89
C LYS A 227 -34.39 -21.36 0.30
N LYS A 228 -34.78 -22.62 0.55
CA LYS A 228 -35.67 -23.00 1.65
C LYS A 228 -34.96 -22.93 3.01
N GLN A 229 -33.71 -23.39 3.07
CA GLN A 229 -32.88 -23.32 4.27
C GLN A 229 -32.51 -21.87 4.58
N LEU A 230 -32.23 -21.06 3.55
CA LEU A 230 -31.98 -19.63 3.70
C LEU A 230 -33.17 -18.91 4.37
N LYS A 231 -34.41 -19.19 3.94
CA LYS A 231 -35.63 -18.65 4.58
C LYS A 231 -35.77 -19.07 6.04
N GLN A 232 -35.44 -20.32 6.35
CA GLN A 232 -35.53 -20.84 7.71
C GLN A 232 -34.47 -20.20 8.63
N LEU A 233 -33.27 -20.01 8.10
CA LEU A 233 -32.19 -19.28 8.76
C LEU A 233 -32.58 -17.81 9.01
N TYR A 234 -33.13 -17.11 8.01
CA TYR A 234 -33.66 -15.75 8.18
C TYR A 234 -34.71 -15.67 9.29
N ARG A 235 -35.66 -16.63 9.30
CA ARG A 235 -36.71 -16.66 10.31
C ARG A 235 -36.14 -16.89 11.70
N TRP A 236 -35.10 -17.74 11.82
CA TRP A 236 -34.43 -17.99 13.09
C TRP A 236 -33.66 -16.79 13.61
N TYR A 237 -32.90 -16.08 12.75
CA TYR A 237 -32.18 -14.87 13.18
C TYR A 237 -33.09 -13.71 13.57
N LEU A 238 -34.22 -13.53 12.86
CA LEU A 238 -35.14 -12.42 13.12
C LEU A 238 -36.10 -12.69 14.30
N TYR A 239 -36.49 -13.95 14.50
CA TYR A 239 -37.58 -14.30 15.41
C TYR A 239 -37.25 -15.39 16.44
N GLY A 240 -36.01 -15.91 16.45
CA GLY A 240 -35.60 -17.02 17.32
C GLY A 240 -36.15 -18.38 16.88
N GLN A 241 -35.89 -19.44 17.66
CA GLN A 241 -36.56 -20.72 17.43
C GLN A 241 -38.06 -20.57 17.72
N PRO A 242 -38.95 -21.17 16.90
CA PRO A 242 -40.35 -21.28 17.27
C PRO A 242 -40.41 -22.05 18.59
N GLN A 243 -40.82 -21.38 19.67
CA GLN A 243 -41.12 -22.06 20.92
C GLN A 243 -42.20 -23.11 20.61
N ALA A 244 -41.93 -24.36 20.98
CA ALA A 244 -42.95 -25.40 20.92
C ALA A 244 -44.14 -24.90 21.76
N ARG A 245 -45.32 -24.76 21.14
CA ARG A 245 -46.55 -24.46 21.88
C ARG A 245 -46.67 -25.51 22.99
N ASN A 246 -46.63 -25.06 24.24
CA ASN A 246 -46.91 -25.92 25.39
C ASN A 246 -48.28 -26.58 25.17
N PRO A 247 -48.36 -27.91 25.06
CA PRO A 247 -49.63 -28.60 24.79
C PRO A 247 -50.44 -28.80 26.07
N LYS A 248 -50.53 -27.77 26.95
CA LYS A 248 -51.34 -27.83 28.18
C LYS A 248 -51.86 -26.45 28.56
N VAL A 249 -52.92 -26.01 27.90
CA VAL A 249 -54.03 -25.34 28.58
C VAL A 249 -55.31 -25.85 27.90
N SER A 250 -55.82 -26.97 28.41
CA SER A 250 -57.22 -27.36 28.23
C SER A 250 -57.97 -26.78 29.43
N GLU A 251 -58.95 -25.92 29.13
CA GLU A 251 -59.96 -25.42 30.08
C GLU A 251 -60.71 -26.56 30.79
#